data_AF-A0A7X9DBH1-F1
#
_entry.id   AF-A0A7X9DBH1-F1
#
_cell.length_a   1.000
_cell.length_b   1.000
_cell.length_c   1.000
_cell.angle_alpha   90.00
_cell.angle_beta   90.00
_cell.angle_gamma   90.00
#
_symmetry.space_group_name_H-M   'P 1'
#
loop_
_entity.id
_entity.type
_entity.pdbx_description
1 polymer ?
#
loop_
_entity_poly.entity_id
_entity_poly.type
_entity_poly.pdbx_seq_one_letter_code
_entity_poly.pdbx_strand_id
1 'polypeptide(L)'
;MKKIIFISYFIILLLFLIFPKNILAQDNNNRVGKAIKEATRAAEASESAKLATASALVKKIVEKKADITEPNPVIKGRLEKYLEDNPPGELTVFSFIRHAIINAVSQGVPPNTIVLMLMFPLVAAIVVFSRHIIGLKSFGIFTPALLAVAFLNTGLLTGSLLFLLILAVATIMRMALRKIRIQYLPRMAVFIWVVSMTIFAILLLSPFIGQEELITIGIFPILILILLLEDFLDIQITRSFKDASLITIETLLVAYICFFTINFDFLQKFALLNPELFMVGIFLFIILIERYDGLRLMEIWRFRKLLK
;
A
#
# COMPACT_ATOMS: atom_id res chain seq x y z
N MET A 1 -10.14 23.61 27.17
CA MET A 1 -9.45 24.48 26.20
C MET A 1 -8.03 24.03 25.88
N LYS A 2 -7.17 23.68 26.86
CA LYS A 2 -5.78 23.20 26.60
C LYS A 2 -5.64 22.00 25.66
N LYS A 3 -6.57 21.03 25.67
CA LYS A 3 -6.54 19.87 24.76
C LYS A 3 -6.83 20.22 23.29
N ILE A 4 -7.64 21.25 23.04
CA ILE A 4 -7.99 21.72 21.67
C ILE A 4 -6.80 22.45 21.05
N ILE A 5 -6.10 23.24 21.85
CA ILE A 5 -4.88 23.95 21.43
C ILE A 5 -3.75 22.95 21.10
N PHE A 6 -3.57 21.92 21.92
CA PHE A 6 -2.56 20.88 21.67
C PHE A 6 -2.83 20.09 20.38
N ILE A 7 -4.11 19.83 20.06
CA ILE A 7 -4.51 19.13 18.83
C ILE A 7 -4.33 20.04 17.60
N SER A 8 -4.60 21.35 17.73
CA SER A 8 -4.32 22.34 16.67
C SER A 8 -2.84 22.43 16.33
N TYR A 9 -1.98 22.50 17.36
CA TYR A 9 -0.53 22.45 17.17
C TYR A 9 -0.06 21.12 16.58
N PHE A 10 -0.72 20.00 16.89
CA PHE A 10 -0.40 18.70 16.32
C PHE A 10 -0.78 18.60 14.83
N ILE A 11 -1.92 19.17 14.42
CA ILE A 11 -2.31 19.30 13.01
C ILE A 11 -1.31 20.17 12.25
N ILE A 12 -0.95 21.31 12.83
CA ILE A 12 0.02 22.24 12.24
C ILE A 12 1.39 21.58 12.13
N LEU A 13 1.81 20.78 13.12
CA LEU A 13 3.05 19.99 13.10
C LEU A 13 3.00 18.88 12.02
N LEU A 14 1.86 18.22 11.85
CA LEU A 14 1.67 17.14 10.86
C LEU A 14 1.58 17.70 9.43
N LEU A 15 0.97 18.88 9.26
CA LEU A 15 1.09 19.69 8.04
C LEU A 15 2.54 20.12 7.79
N PHE A 16 3.26 20.56 8.82
CA PHE A 16 4.68 20.96 8.73
C PHE A 16 5.60 19.79 8.34
N LEU A 17 5.24 18.55 8.65
CA LEU A 17 5.94 17.33 8.22
C LEU A 17 5.74 17.00 6.73
N ILE A 18 4.65 17.50 6.12
CA ILE A 18 4.37 17.37 4.68
C ILE A 18 5.14 18.44 3.88
N PHE A 19 5.52 19.55 4.52
CA PHE A 19 6.36 20.60 3.94
C PHE A 19 7.85 20.24 4.06
N PRO A 20 8.54 19.80 2.99
CA PRO A 20 10.00 19.78 3.01
C PRO A 20 10.54 21.21 3.17
N LYS A 21 11.57 21.36 4.01
CA LYS A 21 12.24 22.61 4.41
C LYS A 21 13.04 23.33 3.30
N ASN A 22 12.74 23.10 2.03
CA ASN A 22 13.50 23.68 0.93
C ASN A 22 12.67 24.72 0.18
N ILE A 23 12.40 25.84 0.85
CA ILE A 23 12.15 27.12 0.19
C ILE A 23 13.38 27.98 0.48
N LEU A 24 14.40 27.83 -0.35
CA LEU A 24 15.24 28.97 -0.71
C LEU A 24 14.82 29.39 -2.11
N ALA A 25 14.42 30.65 -2.18
CA ALA A 25 13.97 31.33 -3.37
C ALA A 25 14.87 31.05 -4.58
N GLN A 26 14.30 30.49 -5.63
CA GLN A 26 14.84 30.66 -6.97
C GLN A 26 13.72 31.13 -7.90
N ASP A 27 13.87 32.39 -8.27
CA ASP A 27 13.18 33.17 -9.30
C ASP A 27 12.39 32.33 -10.33
N ASN A 28 11.07 32.28 -10.13
CA ASN A 28 10.15 31.47 -10.91
C ASN A 28 9.63 32.17 -12.17
N ASN A 29 9.92 33.47 -12.36
CA ASN A 29 9.46 34.23 -13.51
C ASN A 29 10.26 33.90 -14.79
N ASN A 30 11.53 33.51 -14.65
CA ASN A 30 12.35 33.10 -15.80
C ASN A 30 12.14 31.63 -16.22
N ARG A 31 11.53 30.78 -15.38
CA ARG A 31 11.31 29.36 -15.68
C ARG A 31 9.99 29.07 -16.39
N VAL A 32 8.93 29.82 -16.10
CA VAL A 32 7.64 29.69 -16.82
C VAL A 32 7.79 30.17 -18.27
N GLY A 33 8.49 31.28 -18.50
CA GLY A 33 8.80 31.75 -19.86
C GLY A 33 9.71 30.80 -20.66
N LYS A 34 10.59 30.06 -19.97
CA LYS A 34 11.47 29.06 -20.58
C LYS A 34 10.73 27.74 -20.83
N ALA A 35 9.87 27.30 -19.92
CA ALA A 35 9.02 26.12 -20.08
C ALA A 35 7.96 26.30 -21.17
N ILE A 36 7.41 27.50 -21.37
CA ILE A 36 6.50 27.80 -22.48
C ILE A 36 7.26 27.82 -23.82
N LYS A 37 8.45 28.45 -23.88
CA LYS A 37 9.31 28.40 -25.07
C LYS A 37 9.84 27.00 -25.37
N GLU A 38 10.10 26.18 -24.36
CA GLU A 38 10.50 24.78 -24.49
C GLU A 38 9.31 23.88 -24.86
N ALA A 39 8.09 24.18 -24.40
CA ALA A 39 6.87 23.47 -24.81
C ALA A 39 6.45 23.81 -26.25
N THR A 40 6.59 25.06 -26.68
CA THR A 40 6.36 25.47 -28.09
C THR A 40 7.45 24.91 -29.01
N ARG A 41 8.72 24.91 -28.59
CA ARG A 41 9.80 24.23 -29.32
C ARG A 41 9.67 22.71 -29.29
N ALA A 42 9.11 22.11 -28.25
CA ALA A 42 8.82 20.68 -28.19
C ALA A 42 7.62 20.30 -29.07
N ALA A 43 6.65 21.20 -29.26
CA ALA A 43 5.55 21.02 -30.20
C ALA A 43 6.03 21.11 -31.66
N GLU A 44 6.86 22.10 -32.02
CA GLU A 44 7.49 22.21 -33.35
C GLU A 44 8.56 21.11 -33.59
N ALA A 45 9.26 20.68 -32.54
CA ALA A 45 10.17 19.54 -32.58
C ALA A 45 9.42 18.20 -32.68
N SER A 46 8.17 18.08 -32.23
CA SER A 46 7.38 16.86 -32.40
C SER A 46 6.92 16.67 -33.86
N GLU A 47 6.70 17.76 -34.59
CA GLU A 47 6.33 17.72 -36.01
C GLU A 47 7.55 17.51 -36.92
N SER A 48 8.69 18.15 -36.61
CA SER A 48 9.96 17.94 -37.33
C SER A 48 10.69 16.66 -36.93
N ALA A 49 10.49 16.14 -35.70
CA ALA A 49 11.00 14.82 -35.30
C ALA A 49 10.26 13.67 -35.97
N LYS A 50 9.00 13.83 -36.40
CA LYS A 50 8.33 12.79 -37.20
C LYS A 50 8.97 12.60 -38.58
N LEU A 51 9.55 13.65 -39.18
CA LEU A 51 10.29 13.57 -40.45
C LEU A 51 11.78 13.23 -40.28
N ALA A 52 12.44 13.68 -39.21
CA ALA A 52 13.85 13.39 -38.96
C ALA A 52 14.10 12.00 -38.34
N THR A 53 13.15 11.46 -37.57
CA THR A 53 13.27 10.12 -36.94
C THR A 53 13.13 9.00 -37.96
N ALA A 54 12.37 9.21 -39.05
CA ALA A 54 12.30 8.25 -40.15
C ALA A 54 13.66 8.06 -40.86
N SER A 55 14.48 9.10 -40.98
CA SER A 55 15.78 9.03 -41.68
C SER A 55 16.93 8.60 -40.75
N ALA A 56 16.89 8.97 -39.46
CA ALA A 56 17.88 8.55 -38.48
C ALA A 56 17.72 7.08 -38.03
N LEU A 57 16.48 6.56 -37.97
CA LEU A 57 16.23 5.14 -37.74
C LEU A 57 16.74 4.29 -38.90
N VAL A 58 16.54 4.70 -40.15
CA VAL A 58 17.06 3.96 -41.33
C VAL A 58 18.59 3.87 -41.32
N LYS A 59 19.31 4.92 -40.91
CA LYS A 59 20.79 4.89 -40.91
C LYS A 59 21.39 4.07 -39.76
N LYS A 60 20.75 4.05 -38.58
CA LYS A 60 21.23 3.25 -37.44
C LYS A 60 20.86 1.76 -37.53
N ILE A 61 19.83 1.43 -38.32
CA ILE A 61 19.44 0.04 -38.64
C ILE A 61 20.42 -0.62 -39.64
N VAL A 62 21.15 0.15 -40.45
CA VAL A 62 22.04 -0.39 -41.49
C VAL A 62 23.43 -0.82 -40.98
N GLU A 63 23.92 -0.29 -39.85
CA GLU A 63 25.33 -0.50 -39.46
C GLU A 63 25.61 -1.58 -38.40
N LYS A 64 24.59 -2.29 -37.92
CA LYS A 64 24.82 -3.51 -37.11
C LYS A 64 23.93 -4.65 -37.56
N LYS A 65 24.21 -5.14 -38.78
CA LYS A 65 23.79 -6.46 -39.23
C LYS A 65 24.55 -7.53 -38.44
N ALA A 66 23.99 -7.93 -37.31
CA ALA A 66 24.17 -9.26 -36.73
C ALA A 66 22.76 -9.75 -36.38
N ASP A 67 22.33 -10.74 -37.15
CA ASP A 67 21.10 -11.52 -37.15
C ASP A 67 19.81 -10.94 -36.53
N ILE A 68 18.79 -10.78 -37.37
CA ILE A 68 17.44 -10.29 -37.05
C ILE A 68 16.42 -11.43 -36.87
N THR A 69 16.89 -12.66 -36.64
CA THR A 69 16.01 -13.80 -36.26
C THR A 69 15.88 -14.01 -34.75
N GLU A 70 16.57 -13.22 -33.91
CA GLU A 70 16.37 -13.27 -32.46
C GLU A 70 15.37 -12.18 -32.02
N PRO A 71 14.23 -12.54 -31.41
CA PRO A 71 13.30 -11.56 -30.90
C PRO A 71 13.95 -10.79 -29.74
N ASN A 72 13.87 -9.46 -29.84
CA ASN A 72 14.24 -8.45 -28.85
C ASN A 72 14.03 -8.98 -27.41
N PRO A 73 15.04 -8.97 -26.52
CA PRO A 73 14.88 -9.50 -25.18
C PRO A 73 13.87 -8.64 -24.44
N VAL A 74 12.63 -9.14 -24.35
CA VAL A 74 11.62 -8.66 -23.40
C VAL A 74 12.36 -8.55 -22.07
N ILE A 75 12.32 -7.37 -21.43
CA ILE A 75 12.87 -7.19 -20.08
C ILE A 75 11.93 -7.96 -19.15
N LYS A 76 12.13 -9.29 -19.12
CA LYS A 76 11.31 -10.22 -18.35
C LYS A 76 11.47 -9.86 -16.89
N GLY A 77 10.35 -9.72 -16.18
CA GLY A 77 10.33 -9.40 -14.75
C GLY A 77 11.17 -10.39 -13.95
N ARG A 78 11.71 -9.97 -12.80
CA ARG A 78 12.53 -10.84 -11.91
C ARG A 78 11.90 -12.22 -11.68
N LEU A 79 10.58 -12.26 -11.52
CA LEU A 79 9.80 -13.49 -11.28
C LEU A 79 9.55 -14.30 -12.56
N GLU A 80 9.48 -13.65 -13.73
CA GLU A 80 9.36 -14.33 -15.03
C GLU A 80 10.66 -15.09 -15.34
N LYS A 81 11.81 -14.45 -15.13
CA LYS A 81 13.12 -15.12 -15.26
C LYS A 81 13.23 -16.34 -14.33
N TYR A 82 12.77 -16.20 -13.10
CA TYR A 82 12.83 -17.27 -12.11
C TYR A 82 11.92 -18.46 -12.45
N LEU A 83 10.79 -18.23 -13.13
CA LEU A 83 9.92 -19.28 -13.65
C LEU A 83 10.54 -20.02 -14.84
N GLU A 84 11.26 -19.32 -15.71
CA GLU A 84 11.96 -19.92 -16.86
C GLU A 84 13.13 -20.79 -16.42
N ASP A 85 13.87 -20.36 -15.40
CA ASP A 85 14.98 -21.12 -14.83
C ASP A 85 14.52 -22.40 -14.10
N ASN A 86 13.23 -22.53 -13.78
CA ASN A 86 12.66 -23.65 -13.05
C ASN A 86 11.44 -24.24 -13.80
N PRO A 87 11.66 -24.95 -14.93
CA PRO A 87 10.58 -25.56 -15.68
C PRO A 87 9.76 -26.53 -14.82
N PRO A 88 8.46 -26.67 -15.10
CA PRO A 88 7.61 -27.59 -14.37
C PRO A 88 8.10 -29.02 -14.60
N GLY A 89 8.15 -29.81 -13.52
CA GLY A 89 8.33 -31.26 -13.63
C GLY A 89 7.10 -31.90 -14.29
N GLU A 90 7.13 -33.22 -14.47
CA GLU A 90 6.01 -33.96 -15.08
C GLU A 90 4.67 -33.69 -14.36
N LEU A 91 3.57 -33.78 -15.13
CA LEU A 91 2.18 -33.58 -14.69
C LEU A 91 1.82 -34.57 -13.58
N THR A 92 2.14 -34.19 -12.34
CA THR A 92 1.68 -34.90 -11.15
C THR A 92 0.33 -34.31 -10.74
N VAL A 93 -0.60 -35.12 -10.22
CA VAL A 93 -1.95 -34.69 -9.78
C VAL A 93 -1.90 -33.48 -8.83
N PHE A 94 -0.81 -33.34 -8.06
CA PHE A 94 -0.57 -32.25 -7.11
C PHE A 94 0.09 -31.00 -7.70
N SER A 95 0.44 -30.96 -9.00
CA SER A 95 1.13 -29.83 -9.64
C SER A 95 0.25 -29.05 -10.61
N PHE A 96 -1.07 -29.25 -10.52
CA PHE A 96 -2.04 -28.63 -11.42
C PHE A 96 -2.01 -27.09 -11.36
N ILE A 97 -1.84 -26.52 -10.16
CA ILE A 97 -1.86 -25.05 -9.98
C ILE A 97 -0.58 -24.44 -10.54
N ARG A 98 0.59 -25.08 -10.34
CA ARG A 98 1.85 -24.62 -10.93
C ARG A 98 1.77 -24.53 -12.46
N HIS A 99 1.21 -25.55 -13.11
CA HIS A 99 1.02 -25.53 -14.56
C HIS A 99 0.03 -24.44 -15.01
N ALA A 100 -1.06 -24.23 -14.26
CA ALA A 100 -2.00 -23.16 -14.54
C ALA A 100 -1.35 -21.76 -14.43
N ILE A 101 -0.46 -21.55 -13.45
CA ILE A 101 0.30 -20.31 -13.30
C ILE A 101 1.22 -20.07 -14.50
N ILE A 102 2.00 -21.06 -14.91
CA ILE A 102 2.92 -20.94 -16.04
C ILE A 102 2.14 -20.64 -17.33
N ASN A 103 1.02 -21.33 -17.55
CA ASN A 103 0.14 -21.06 -18.67
C ASN A 103 -0.41 -19.62 -18.61
N ALA A 104 -0.90 -19.16 -17.45
CA ALA A 104 -1.38 -17.79 -17.29
C ALA A 104 -0.30 -16.74 -17.58
N VAL A 105 0.94 -16.96 -17.10
CA VAL A 105 2.08 -16.07 -17.37
C VAL A 105 2.42 -16.05 -18.86
N SER A 106 2.40 -17.21 -19.52
CA SER A 106 2.62 -17.29 -20.98
C SER A 106 1.57 -16.52 -21.80
N GLN A 107 0.35 -16.37 -21.26
CA GLN A 107 -0.75 -15.60 -21.84
C GLN A 107 -0.70 -14.10 -21.49
N GLY A 108 0.38 -13.63 -20.85
CA GLY A 108 0.59 -12.21 -20.53
C GLY A 108 0.08 -11.76 -19.17
N VAL A 109 -0.30 -12.69 -18.28
CA VAL A 109 -0.65 -12.33 -16.88
C VAL A 109 0.64 -12.02 -16.11
N PRO A 110 0.78 -10.82 -15.50
CA PRO A 110 1.97 -10.48 -14.73
C PRO A 110 2.15 -11.42 -13.52
N PRO A 111 3.33 -12.04 -13.31
CA PRO A 111 3.54 -12.94 -12.18
C PRO A 111 3.36 -12.24 -10.82
N ASN A 112 3.64 -10.94 -10.74
CA ASN A 112 3.45 -10.15 -9.52
C ASN A 112 2.00 -10.21 -9.03
N THR A 113 1.02 -10.17 -9.94
CA THR A 113 -0.40 -10.24 -9.60
C THR A 113 -0.76 -11.62 -9.05
N ILE A 114 -0.22 -12.68 -9.66
CA ILE A 114 -0.42 -14.07 -9.22
C ILE A 114 0.19 -14.25 -7.82
N VAL A 115 1.45 -13.83 -7.63
CA VAL A 115 2.12 -13.89 -6.33
C VAL A 115 1.34 -13.12 -5.28
N LEU A 116 0.82 -11.93 -5.58
CA LEU A 116 0.03 -11.14 -4.64
C LEU A 116 -1.26 -11.87 -4.23
N MET A 117 -1.95 -12.51 -5.18
CA MET A 117 -3.13 -13.33 -4.89
C MET A 117 -2.78 -14.54 -3.99
N LEU A 118 -1.65 -15.21 -4.23
CA LEU A 118 -1.21 -16.33 -3.39
C LEU A 118 -0.76 -15.86 -2.01
N MET A 119 -0.10 -14.70 -1.90
CA MET A 119 0.36 -14.12 -0.65
C MET A 119 -0.81 -13.63 0.23
N PHE A 120 -1.96 -13.29 -0.34
CA PHE A 120 -3.07 -12.70 0.43
C PHE A 120 -3.63 -13.64 1.52
N PRO A 121 -3.87 -14.94 1.27
CA PRO A 121 -4.17 -15.90 2.34
C PRO A 121 -3.10 -15.98 3.44
N LEU A 122 -1.82 -15.85 3.09
CA LEU A 122 -0.74 -15.82 4.08
C LEU A 122 -0.86 -14.58 4.99
N VAL A 123 -1.18 -13.42 4.41
CA VAL A 123 -1.42 -12.19 5.17
C VAL A 123 -2.55 -12.40 6.19
N ALA A 124 -3.66 -13.01 5.78
CA ALA A 124 -4.74 -13.34 6.70
C ALA A 124 -4.27 -14.27 7.83
N ALA A 125 -3.47 -15.29 7.52
CA ALA A 125 -2.91 -16.19 8.51
C ALA A 125 -2.00 -15.47 9.52
N ILE A 126 -1.19 -14.49 9.08
CA ILE A 126 -0.35 -13.67 9.95
C ILE A 126 -1.19 -12.80 10.88
N VAL A 127 -2.30 -12.23 10.38
CA VAL A 127 -3.20 -11.43 11.22
C VAL A 127 -3.84 -12.32 12.30
N VAL A 128 -4.28 -13.53 11.95
CA VAL A 128 -4.82 -14.50 12.91
C VAL A 128 -3.76 -14.93 13.92
N PHE A 129 -2.55 -15.26 13.46
CA PHE A 129 -1.41 -15.58 14.32
C PHE A 129 -1.12 -14.47 15.34
N SER A 130 -1.06 -13.22 14.87
CA SER A 130 -0.84 -12.05 15.72
C SER A 130 -1.93 -11.89 16.77
N ARG A 131 -3.19 -12.12 16.40
CA ARG A 131 -4.33 -11.99 17.32
C ARG A 131 -4.39 -13.10 18.37
N HIS A 132 -4.12 -14.34 17.98
CA HIS A 132 -4.25 -15.50 18.87
C HIS A 132 -3.01 -15.70 19.75
N ILE A 133 -1.82 -15.62 19.17
CA ILE A 133 -0.59 -15.96 19.88
C ILE A 133 0.01 -14.73 20.56
N ILE A 134 0.13 -13.61 19.83
CA ILE A 134 0.68 -12.37 20.40
C ILE A 134 -0.37 -11.70 21.30
N GLY A 135 -1.62 -11.64 20.84
CA GLY A 135 -2.71 -10.97 21.54
C GLY A 135 -2.86 -9.50 21.17
N LEU A 136 -2.38 -9.10 19.99
CA LEU A 136 -2.59 -7.76 19.46
C LEU A 136 -4.06 -7.58 19.08
N LYS A 137 -4.65 -6.45 19.48
CA LYS A 137 -6.01 -6.05 19.15
C LYS A 137 -5.94 -5.16 17.92
N SER A 138 -6.47 -5.66 16.81
CA SER A 138 -6.70 -4.88 15.59
C SER A 138 -8.18 -4.51 15.43
N PHE A 139 -8.46 -3.59 14.51
CA PHE A 139 -9.82 -3.22 14.10
C PHE A 139 -10.62 -4.37 13.49
N GLY A 140 -9.93 -5.38 12.97
CA GLY A 140 -10.50 -6.59 12.41
C GLY A 140 -9.39 -7.49 11.88
N ILE A 141 -9.77 -8.58 11.24
CA ILE A 141 -8.82 -9.44 10.50
C ILE A 141 -8.48 -8.81 9.14
N PHE A 142 -9.47 -8.16 8.52
CA PHE A 142 -9.32 -7.53 7.20
C PHE A 142 -8.60 -6.19 7.25
N THR A 143 -8.82 -5.37 8.28
CA THR A 143 -8.27 -4.01 8.36
C THR A 143 -6.73 -3.96 8.23
N PRO A 144 -5.93 -4.75 8.98
CA PRO A 144 -4.48 -4.72 8.83
C PRO A 144 -4.01 -5.25 7.47
N ALA A 145 -4.73 -6.23 6.91
CA ALA A 145 -4.43 -6.81 5.59
C ALA A 145 -4.64 -5.78 4.47
N LEU A 146 -5.79 -5.08 4.48
CA LEU A 146 -6.08 -4.01 3.53
C LEU A 146 -5.10 -2.85 3.67
N LEU A 147 -4.74 -2.47 4.91
CA LEU A 147 -3.74 -1.44 5.16
C LEU A 147 -2.38 -1.81 4.56
N ALA A 148 -1.95 -3.06 4.68
CA ALA A 148 -0.72 -3.55 4.05
C ALA A 148 -0.77 -3.47 2.52
N VAL A 149 -1.92 -3.82 1.90
CA VAL A 149 -2.12 -3.70 0.45
C VAL A 149 -2.10 -2.24 -0.01
N ALA A 150 -2.68 -1.33 0.77
CA ALA A 150 -2.59 0.11 0.50
C ALA A 150 -1.13 0.58 0.52
N PHE A 151 -0.31 0.11 1.48
CA PHE A 151 1.12 0.44 1.56
C PHE A 151 1.95 -0.13 0.41
N LEU A 152 1.56 -1.26 -0.20
CA LEU A 152 2.23 -1.78 -1.40
C LEU A 152 2.14 -0.82 -2.59
N ASN A 153 1.02 -0.10 -2.71
CA ASN A 153 0.80 0.82 -3.82
C ASN A 153 1.29 2.24 -3.51
N THR A 154 1.13 2.70 -2.28
CA THR A 154 1.49 4.07 -1.86
C THR A 154 2.92 4.19 -1.35
N GLY A 155 3.57 3.08 -1.04
CA GLY A 155 4.79 3.08 -0.26
C GLY A 155 4.50 3.14 1.24
N LEU A 156 5.44 2.59 2.00
CA LEU A 156 5.28 2.39 3.44
C LEU A 156 5.24 3.70 4.23
N LEU A 157 6.15 4.62 3.90
CA LEU A 157 6.26 5.92 4.57
C LEU A 157 5.07 6.81 4.22
N THR A 158 4.79 7.00 2.93
CA THR A 158 3.75 7.90 2.42
C THR A 158 2.36 7.39 2.77
N GLY A 159 2.10 6.08 2.65
CA GLY A 159 0.86 5.47 3.09
C GLY A 159 0.61 5.58 4.59
N SER A 160 1.63 5.34 5.43
CA SER A 160 1.49 5.47 6.88
C SER A 160 1.25 6.92 7.32
N LEU A 161 1.92 7.89 6.67
CA LEU A 161 1.70 9.32 6.90
C LEU A 161 0.28 9.73 6.52
N LEU A 162 -0.21 9.29 5.36
CA LEU A 162 -1.57 9.57 4.89
C LEU A 162 -2.62 8.96 5.82
N PHE A 163 -2.41 7.72 6.28
CA PHE A 163 -3.27 7.08 7.26
C PHE A 163 -3.34 7.87 8.56
N LEU A 164 -2.20 8.25 9.14
CA LEU A 164 -2.14 9.05 10.36
C LEU A 164 -2.81 10.43 10.20
N LEU A 165 -2.65 11.07 9.04
CA LEU A 165 -3.33 12.32 8.72
C LEU A 165 -4.84 12.16 8.74
N ILE A 166 -5.37 11.12 8.07
CA ILE A 166 -6.81 10.83 8.02
C ILE A 166 -7.36 10.59 9.43
N LEU A 167 -6.65 9.80 10.24
CA LEU A 167 -7.04 9.54 11.64
C LEU A 167 -7.02 10.81 12.50
N ALA A 168 -6.05 11.70 12.27
CA ALA A 168 -5.99 12.99 12.95
C ALA A 168 -7.22 13.83 12.61
N VAL A 169 -7.51 14.02 11.31
CA VAL A 169 -8.68 14.75 10.78
C VAL A 169 -9.98 14.22 11.38
N ALA A 170 -10.15 12.90 11.38
CA ALA A 170 -11.30 12.24 11.97
C ALA A 170 -11.44 12.51 13.47
N THR A 171 -10.34 12.44 14.22
CA THR A 171 -10.34 12.74 15.66
C THR A 171 -10.75 14.19 15.94
N ILE A 172 -10.30 15.13 15.13
CA ILE A 172 -10.64 16.56 15.26
C ILE A 172 -12.11 16.77 14.96
N MET A 173 -12.59 16.15 13.87
CA MET A 173 -13.98 16.23 13.49
C MET A 173 -14.89 15.67 14.58
N ARG A 174 -14.47 14.59 15.25
CA ARG A 174 -15.21 14.03 16.39
C ARG A 174 -15.33 15.03 17.54
N MET A 175 -14.27 15.79 17.79
CA MET A 175 -14.28 16.83 18.82
C MET A 175 -15.19 18.00 18.43
N ALA A 176 -15.23 18.37 17.15
CA ALA A 176 -16.12 19.40 16.63
C ALA A 176 -17.60 18.99 16.73
N LEU A 177 -17.93 17.77 16.31
CA LEU A 177 -19.30 17.24 16.32
C LEU A 177 -19.80 16.82 17.71
N ARG A 178 -18.93 16.70 18.71
CA ARG A 178 -19.34 16.37 20.10
C ARG A 178 -20.40 17.32 20.65
N LYS A 179 -20.43 18.58 20.21
CA LYS A 179 -21.43 19.57 20.66
C LYS A 179 -22.82 19.36 20.03
N ILE A 180 -22.92 18.61 18.95
CA ILE A 180 -24.13 18.45 18.15
C ILE A 180 -24.73 17.06 18.45
N ARG A 181 -26.01 17.00 18.82
CA ARG A 181 -26.71 15.74 19.11
C ARG A 181 -27.20 15.06 17.82
N ILE A 182 -26.27 14.54 17.03
CA ILE A 182 -26.55 13.81 15.79
C ILE A 182 -26.63 12.30 16.08
N GLN A 183 -27.56 11.60 15.43
CA GLN A 183 -27.65 10.13 15.41
C GLN A 183 -26.37 9.50 14.83
N TYR A 184 -26.12 8.23 15.13
CA TYR A 184 -24.90 7.53 14.71
C TYR A 184 -24.71 7.53 13.18
N LEU A 185 -25.74 7.13 12.43
CA LEU A 185 -25.64 6.95 10.99
C LEU A 185 -25.33 8.27 10.24
N PRO A 186 -26.04 9.40 10.50
CA PRO A 186 -25.69 10.68 9.87
C PRO A 186 -24.34 11.22 10.34
N ARG A 187 -23.92 10.90 11.56
CA ARG A 187 -22.60 11.28 12.07
C ARG A 187 -21.49 10.62 11.24
N MET A 188 -21.61 9.34 10.92
CA MET A 188 -20.62 8.63 10.08
C MET A 188 -20.55 9.20 8.66
N ALA A 189 -21.70 9.53 8.07
CA ALA A 189 -21.73 10.18 6.76
C ALA A 189 -20.95 11.52 6.74
N VAL A 190 -21.09 12.35 7.78
CA VAL A 190 -20.35 13.62 7.90
C VAL A 190 -18.84 13.39 8.04
N PHE A 191 -18.42 12.34 8.76
CA PHE A 191 -17.01 11.98 8.84
C PHE A 191 -16.42 11.58 7.50
N ILE A 192 -17.08 10.66 6.79
CA ILE A 192 -16.64 10.20 5.47
C ILE A 192 -16.60 11.39 4.50
N TRP A 193 -17.60 12.27 4.52
CA TRP A 193 -17.64 13.48 3.70
C TRP A 193 -16.44 14.40 3.95
N VAL A 194 -16.11 14.69 5.21
CA VAL A 194 -14.96 15.57 5.53
C VAL A 194 -13.61 14.94 5.21
N VAL A 195 -13.46 13.65 5.41
CA VAL A 195 -12.22 12.95 5.04
C VAL A 195 -12.07 12.92 3.53
N SER A 196 -13.14 12.63 2.78
CA SER A 196 -13.14 12.72 1.32
C SER A 196 -12.78 14.13 0.84
N MET A 197 -13.35 15.17 1.46
CA MET A 197 -13.03 16.56 1.12
C MET A 197 -11.58 16.92 1.47
N THR A 198 -11.04 16.35 2.54
CA THR A 198 -9.65 16.53 2.93
C THR A 198 -8.70 15.90 1.92
N ILE A 199 -8.98 14.68 1.49
CA ILE A 199 -8.17 13.99 0.47
C ILE A 199 -8.28 14.72 -0.88
N PHE A 200 -9.48 15.18 -1.25
CA PHE A 200 -9.67 16.01 -2.43
C PHE A 200 -8.84 17.31 -2.38
N ALA A 201 -8.84 18.00 -1.23
CA ALA A 201 -8.01 19.19 -1.03
C ALA A 201 -6.52 18.86 -1.12
N ILE A 202 -6.06 17.75 -0.52
CA ILE A 202 -4.66 17.31 -0.62
C ILE A 202 -4.27 17.04 -2.07
N LEU A 203 -5.11 16.36 -2.85
CA LEU A 203 -4.86 16.11 -4.27
C LEU A 203 -4.78 17.41 -5.07
N LEU A 204 -5.64 18.38 -4.78
CA LEU A 204 -5.64 19.68 -5.46
C LEU A 204 -4.41 20.53 -5.09
N LEU A 205 -3.94 20.41 -3.84
CA LEU A 205 -2.74 21.10 -3.35
C LEU A 205 -1.44 20.36 -3.69
N SER A 206 -1.49 19.07 -4.02
CA SER A 206 -0.33 18.21 -4.26
C SER A 206 0.65 18.79 -5.30
N PRO A 207 0.21 19.36 -6.43
CA PRO A 207 1.12 19.96 -7.41
C PRO A 207 1.94 21.13 -6.86
N PHE A 208 1.41 21.87 -5.87
CA PHE A 208 2.10 23.00 -5.26
C PHE A 208 3.12 22.57 -4.19
N ILE A 209 2.93 21.41 -3.58
CA ILE A 209 3.80 20.87 -2.52
C ILE A 209 5.05 20.20 -3.12
N GLY A 210 5.03 19.89 -4.43
CA GLY A 210 6.15 19.24 -5.11
C GLY A 210 6.36 17.77 -4.70
N GLN A 211 5.38 17.19 -4.01
CA GLN A 211 5.39 15.78 -3.62
C GLN A 211 4.83 14.95 -4.78
N GLU A 212 5.69 14.50 -5.68
CA GLU A 212 5.32 13.66 -6.82
C GLU A 212 4.67 12.33 -6.38
N GLU A 213 5.03 11.86 -5.19
CA GLU A 213 4.49 10.64 -4.58
C GLU A 213 2.99 10.74 -4.29
N LEU A 214 2.45 11.93 -3.99
CA LEU A 214 1.01 12.11 -3.75
C LEU A 214 0.19 12.22 -5.05
N ILE A 215 0.82 12.66 -6.14
CA ILE A 215 0.19 12.82 -7.47
C ILE A 215 -0.01 11.45 -8.14
N THR A 216 0.88 10.50 -7.84
CA THR A 216 0.90 9.16 -8.45
C THR A 216 0.09 8.12 -7.67
N ILE A 217 -0.50 8.49 -6.52
CA ILE A 217 -1.35 7.58 -5.74
C ILE A 217 -2.63 7.28 -6.51
N GLY A 218 -2.82 6.00 -6.84
CA GLY A 218 -4.07 5.53 -7.42
C GLY A 218 -5.26 5.71 -6.47
N ILE A 219 -6.47 5.73 -7.02
CA ILE A 219 -7.71 5.85 -6.22
C ILE A 219 -7.92 4.67 -5.25
N PHE A 220 -7.37 3.49 -5.56
CA PHE A 220 -7.58 2.28 -4.77
C PHE A 220 -7.05 2.37 -3.32
N PRO A 221 -5.78 2.72 -3.06
CA PRO A 221 -5.29 2.94 -1.71
C PRO A 221 -6.09 3.98 -0.92
N ILE A 222 -6.54 5.03 -1.58
CA ILE A 222 -7.37 6.08 -0.97
C ILE A 222 -8.70 5.50 -0.47
N LEU A 223 -9.40 4.74 -1.32
CA LEU A 223 -10.65 4.07 -0.93
C LEU A 223 -10.45 3.09 0.22
N ILE A 224 -9.34 2.35 0.22
CA ILE A 224 -8.98 1.47 1.33
C ILE A 224 -8.83 2.29 2.61
N LEU A 225 -8.06 3.38 2.61
CA LEU A 225 -7.88 4.22 3.80
C LEU A 225 -9.20 4.81 4.32
N ILE A 226 -10.13 5.16 3.42
CA ILE A 226 -11.49 5.60 3.78
C ILE A 226 -12.29 4.45 4.42
N LEU A 227 -12.16 3.22 3.92
CA LEU A 227 -12.82 2.07 4.56
C LEU A 227 -12.26 1.83 5.97
N LEU A 228 -10.94 1.92 6.16
CA LEU A 228 -10.33 1.74 7.48
C LEU A 228 -10.68 2.86 8.47
N LEU A 229 -11.01 4.04 7.96
CA LEU A 229 -11.50 5.14 8.76
C LEU A 229 -12.81 4.76 9.46
N GLU A 230 -13.71 4.06 8.78
CA GLU A 230 -15.00 3.64 9.34
C GLU A 230 -14.76 2.78 10.60
N ASP A 231 -13.93 1.75 10.48
CA ASP A 231 -13.56 0.89 11.61
C ASP A 231 -12.93 1.69 12.77
N PHE A 232 -12.08 2.67 12.45
CA PHE A 232 -11.46 3.54 13.46
C PHE A 232 -12.50 4.38 14.20
N LEU A 233 -13.45 4.98 13.47
CA LEU A 233 -14.49 5.83 14.03
C LEU A 233 -15.41 5.05 14.95
N ASP A 234 -15.80 3.84 14.56
CA ASP A 234 -16.61 2.93 15.36
C ASP A 234 -15.95 2.66 16.72
N ILE A 235 -14.66 2.35 16.70
CA ILE A 235 -13.88 2.07 17.91
C ILE A 235 -13.66 3.34 18.72
N GLN A 236 -13.41 4.47 18.07
CA GLN A 236 -13.22 5.74 18.76
C GLN A 236 -14.50 6.25 19.41
N ILE A 237 -15.67 5.92 18.86
CA ILE A 237 -16.98 6.24 19.44
C ILE A 237 -17.34 5.28 20.57
N THR A 238 -17.11 3.98 20.37
CA THR A 238 -17.50 2.92 21.32
C THR A 238 -16.55 2.82 22.51
N ARG A 239 -15.25 3.04 22.31
CA ARG A 239 -14.21 2.95 23.35
C ARG A 239 -13.60 4.31 23.69
N SER A 240 -12.71 4.34 24.67
CA SER A 240 -12.00 5.56 25.04
C SER A 240 -11.00 5.97 23.95
N PHE A 241 -10.62 7.26 23.91
CA PHE A 241 -9.60 7.75 22.96
C PHE A 241 -8.26 7.01 23.13
N LYS A 242 -7.88 6.69 24.37
CA LYS A 242 -6.64 5.97 24.67
C LYS A 242 -6.67 4.55 24.09
N ASP A 243 -7.79 3.85 24.24
CA ASP A 243 -7.94 2.51 23.71
C ASP A 243 -7.94 2.51 22.18
N ALA A 244 -8.63 3.47 21.56
CA ALA A 244 -8.65 3.61 20.11
C ALA A 244 -7.25 3.83 19.54
N SER A 245 -6.46 4.75 20.12
CA SER A 245 -5.08 4.99 19.69
C SER A 245 -4.17 3.79 19.90
N LEU A 246 -4.35 3.02 20.99
CA LEU A 246 -3.58 1.80 21.22
C LEU A 246 -3.88 0.74 20.15
N ILE A 247 -5.17 0.51 19.85
CA ILE A 247 -5.61 -0.45 18.82
C ILE A 247 -5.15 0.02 17.42
N THR A 248 -5.11 1.33 17.15
CA THR A 248 -4.53 1.87 15.90
C THR A 248 -3.05 1.47 15.77
N ILE A 249 -2.26 1.66 16.83
CA ILE A 249 -0.82 1.36 16.81
C ILE A 249 -0.60 -0.14 16.61
N GLU A 250 -1.36 -0.98 17.33
CA GLU A 250 -1.32 -2.43 17.18
C GLU A 250 -1.72 -2.87 15.75
N THR A 251 -2.75 -2.25 15.17
CA THR A 251 -3.19 -2.49 13.78
C THR A 251 -2.10 -2.09 12.77
N LEU A 252 -1.48 -0.93 12.97
CA LEU A 252 -0.41 -0.44 12.10
C LEU A 252 0.84 -1.33 12.18
N LEU A 253 1.18 -1.82 13.38
CA LEU A 253 2.27 -2.77 13.60
C LEU A 253 2.02 -4.07 12.83
N VAL A 254 0.81 -4.64 12.94
CA VAL A 254 0.45 -5.85 12.19
C VAL A 254 0.50 -5.58 10.67
N ALA A 255 -0.01 -4.44 10.21
CA ALA A 255 0.07 -4.07 8.80
C ALA A 255 1.51 -3.94 8.28
N TYR A 256 2.44 -3.41 9.10
CA TYR A 256 3.87 -3.40 8.77
C TYR A 256 4.44 -4.80 8.59
N ILE A 257 4.14 -5.73 9.51
CA ILE A 257 4.59 -7.13 9.42
C ILE A 257 4.05 -7.77 8.13
N CYS A 258 2.78 -7.55 7.83
CA CYS A 258 2.15 -8.04 6.60
C CYS A 258 2.82 -7.46 5.35
N PHE A 259 3.08 -6.15 5.31
CA PHE A 259 3.76 -5.49 4.20
C PHE A 259 5.16 -6.08 3.96
N PHE A 260 5.95 -6.27 5.02
CA PHE A 260 7.28 -6.86 4.90
C PHE A 260 7.22 -8.33 4.45
N THR A 261 6.24 -9.08 4.92
CA THR A 261 6.02 -10.47 4.49
C THR A 261 5.75 -10.55 3.00
N ILE A 262 4.87 -9.69 2.46
CA ILE A 262 4.55 -9.71 1.02
C ILE A 262 5.78 -9.34 0.19
N ASN A 263 6.62 -8.42 0.65
CA ASN A 263 7.84 -8.01 -0.05
C ASN A 263 9.02 -8.98 0.10
N PHE A 264 8.85 -10.08 0.85
CA PHE A 264 9.95 -11.00 1.11
C PHE A 264 10.21 -11.91 -0.10
N ASP A 265 11.32 -11.66 -0.81
CA ASP A 265 11.70 -12.35 -2.06
C ASP A 265 11.64 -13.88 -1.97
N PHE A 266 12.09 -14.46 -0.86
CA PHE A 266 12.09 -15.90 -0.66
C PHE A 266 10.67 -16.48 -0.63
N LEU A 267 9.74 -15.79 0.02
CA LEU A 267 8.35 -16.21 0.11
C LEU A 267 7.65 -16.12 -1.25
N GLN A 268 7.91 -15.05 -2.01
CA GLN A 268 7.39 -14.88 -3.36
C GLN A 268 7.84 -16.02 -4.28
N LYS A 269 9.15 -16.34 -4.26
CA LYS A 269 9.73 -17.44 -5.03
C LYS A 269 9.17 -18.79 -4.61
N PHE A 270 9.08 -19.05 -3.30
CA PHE A 270 8.56 -20.31 -2.79
C PHE A 270 7.10 -20.53 -3.16
N ALA A 271 6.25 -19.51 -3.04
CA ALA A 271 4.84 -19.58 -3.43
C ALA A 271 4.66 -19.79 -4.94
N LEU A 272 5.59 -19.31 -5.76
CA LEU A 272 5.53 -19.46 -7.21
C LEU A 272 6.05 -20.84 -7.67
N LEU A 273 7.04 -21.40 -6.98
CA LEU A 273 7.58 -22.74 -7.28
C LEU A 273 6.68 -23.87 -6.81
N ASN A 274 6.09 -23.75 -5.61
CA ASN A 274 5.27 -24.78 -4.99
C ASN A 274 3.95 -24.20 -4.48
N PRO A 275 3.07 -23.72 -5.37
CA PRO A 275 1.83 -23.04 -4.98
C PRO A 275 0.87 -23.95 -4.20
N GLU A 276 0.85 -25.25 -4.50
CA GLU A 276 -0.03 -26.21 -3.84
C GLU A 276 0.40 -26.46 -2.38
N LEU A 277 1.69 -26.72 -2.18
CA LEU A 277 2.26 -26.89 -0.84
C LEU A 277 2.10 -25.60 -0.02
N PHE A 278 2.27 -24.45 -0.66
CA PHE A 278 2.08 -23.16 -0.02
C PHE A 278 0.64 -22.95 0.46
N MET A 279 -0.37 -23.20 -0.40
CA MET A 279 -1.78 -23.09 -0.02
C MET A 279 -2.19 -24.07 1.08
N VAL A 280 -1.82 -25.35 0.95
CA VAL A 280 -2.11 -26.37 1.96
C VAL A 280 -1.40 -26.04 3.27
N GLY A 281 -0.15 -25.58 3.21
CA GLY A 281 0.63 -25.15 4.37
C GLY A 281 -0.03 -24.00 5.12
N ILE A 282 -0.53 -22.98 4.42
CA ILE A 282 -1.26 -21.86 5.02
C ILE A 282 -2.55 -22.34 5.67
N PHE A 283 -3.33 -23.17 4.98
CA PHE A 283 -4.57 -23.70 5.50
C PHE A 283 -4.36 -24.50 6.80
N LEU A 284 -3.36 -25.39 6.80
CA LEU A 284 -2.98 -26.16 7.99
C LEU A 284 -2.48 -25.26 9.12
N PHE A 285 -1.70 -24.22 8.79
CA PHE A 285 -1.21 -23.25 9.76
C PHE A 285 -2.35 -22.48 10.43
N ILE A 286 -3.37 -22.06 9.67
CA ILE A 286 -4.56 -21.38 10.22
C ILE A 286 -5.30 -22.30 11.21
N ILE A 287 -5.56 -23.55 10.83
CA ILE A 287 -6.23 -24.53 11.71
C ILE A 287 -5.40 -24.82 12.97
N LEU A 288 -4.07 -24.91 12.82
CA LEU A 288 -3.19 -25.16 13.95
C LEU A 288 -3.23 -24.01 14.97
N ILE A 289 -3.31 -22.76 14.49
CA ILE A 289 -3.43 -21.58 15.36
C ILE A 289 -4.77 -21.56 16.08
N GLU A 290 -5.86 -21.95 15.43
CA GLU A 290 -7.19 -22.00 16.06
C GLU A 290 -7.19 -22.89 17.31
N ARG A 291 -6.46 -24.01 17.26
CA ARG A 291 -6.36 -24.97 18.37
C ARG A 291 -5.45 -24.51 19.52
N TYR A 292 -4.87 -23.32 19.46
CA TYR A 292 -4.02 -22.79 20.51
C TYR A 292 -4.85 -22.17 21.65
N ASP A 293 -5.07 -22.96 22.72
CA ASP A 293 -5.73 -22.53 23.97
C ASP A 293 -4.76 -21.90 25.00
N GLY A 294 -3.49 -21.70 24.65
CA GLY A 294 -2.49 -21.16 25.55
C GLY A 294 -2.71 -19.67 25.91
N LEU A 295 -2.14 -19.24 27.03
CA LEU A 295 -2.11 -17.81 27.40
C LEU A 295 -1.43 -17.00 26.29
N ARG A 296 -2.01 -15.85 25.94
CA ARG A 296 -1.43 -14.95 24.93
C ARG A 296 -0.09 -14.42 25.43
N LEU A 297 0.89 -14.18 24.54
CA LEU A 297 2.20 -13.63 24.92
C LEU A 297 2.08 -12.34 25.76
N MET A 298 1.15 -11.47 25.39
CA MET A 298 0.86 -10.24 26.13
C MET A 298 0.25 -10.49 27.52
N GLU A 299 -0.50 -11.58 27.70
CA GLU A 299 -1.05 -11.98 29.00
C GLU A 299 0.04 -12.57 29.90
N ILE A 300 0.96 -13.35 29.35
CA ILE A 300 2.13 -13.86 30.07
C ILE A 300 2.96 -12.68 30.61
N TRP A 301 3.19 -11.66 29.78
CA TRP A 301 3.94 -10.47 30.21
C TRP A 301 3.20 -9.68 31.29
N ARG A 302 1.87 -9.50 31.14
CA ARG A 302 1.03 -8.78 32.12
C ARG A 302 0.93 -9.51 33.46
N PHE A 303 0.78 -10.83 33.45
CA PHE A 303 0.59 -11.65 34.64
C PHE A 303 1.88 -12.27 35.19
N ARG A 304 3.04 -11.83 34.68
CA ARG A 304 4.35 -12.30 35.14
C ARG A 304 4.56 -12.21 36.66
N LYS A 305 3.89 -11.26 37.32
CA LYS A 305 3.97 -11.08 38.78
C LYS A 305 3.04 -11.99 39.59
N LEU A 306 2.01 -12.57 38.97
CA LEU A 306 1.04 -13.47 39.63
C LEU A 306 1.34 -14.95 39.37
N LEU A 307 2.19 -15.25 38.37
CA LEU A 307 2.62 -16.61 38.01
C LEU A 307 3.91 -17.06 38.74
N LYS A 308 4.33 -16.34 39.78
CA LYS A 308 5.53 -16.65 40.57
C LYS A 308 5.15 -16.99 42.00
#